data_AF-A0A7W1YAR8-F1
#
_entry.id   AF-A0A7W1YAR8-F1
#
_cell.length_a   1.000
_cell.length_b   1.000
_cell.length_c   1.000
_cell.angle_alpha   90.00
_cell.angle_beta   90.00
_cell.angle_gamma   90.00
#
_symmetry.space_group_name_H-M   'P 1'
#
loop_
_entity.id
_entity.type
_entity.pdbx_description
1 polymer ?
#
loop_
_entity_poly.entity_id
_entity_poly.type
_entity_poly.pdbx_seq_one_letter_code
_entity_poly.pdbx_strand_id
1 'polypeptide(L)'
;MNTDLSYFDLIVPCGITDRPVTSMQKELGRELPLEDVANSLSRNFGTVFRCQILWLQTLDSLLGSSVGVPLQLPPELRHLQGESDIFRA
;
A
#
# COMPACT_ATOMS: atom_id res chain seq x y z
N MET A 1 -1.13 8.44 -12.04
CA MET A 1 -2.51 8.85 -12.46
C MET A 1 -2.63 10.36 -12.56
N ASN A 2 -2.19 11.10 -11.53
CA ASN A 2 -2.07 12.57 -11.54
C ASN A 2 -0.60 12.99 -11.76
N THR A 3 0.08 12.25 -12.62
CA THR A 3 1.54 12.36 -12.78
C THR A 3 1.88 13.64 -13.54
N ASP A 4 2.91 14.35 -13.10
CA ASP A 4 3.50 15.44 -13.89
C ASP A 4 4.14 14.85 -15.15
N LEU A 5 3.53 15.16 -16.30
CA LEU A 5 3.96 14.61 -17.58
C LEU A 5 5.22 15.30 -18.14
N SER A 6 5.63 16.47 -17.60
CA SER A 6 6.83 17.19 -18.06
C SER A 6 8.12 16.40 -17.84
N TYR A 7 8.13 15.46 -16.89
CA TYR A 7 9.27 14.58 -16.66
C TYR A 7 9.52 13.61 -17.82
N PHE A 8 8.52 13.34 -18.66
CA PHE A 8 8.71 12.52 -19.86
C PHE A 8 9.45 13.27 -20.98
N ASP A 9 9.52 14.60 -20.94
CA ASP A 9 10.29 15.40 -21.90
C ASP A 9 11.80 15.21 -21.73
N LEU A 10 12.22 14.63 -20.60
CA LEU A 10 13.63 14.39 -20.24
C LEU A 10 14.15 13.03 -20.72
N ILE A 11 13.31 12.18 -21.30
CA ILE A 11 13.64 10.80 -21.68
C ILE A 11 13.01 10.41 -23.03
N VAL A 12 13.47 9.30 -23.61
CA VAL A 12 12.78 8.63 -24.73
C VAL A 12 12.18 7.31 -24.22
N PRO A 13 10.90 7.29 -23.79
CA PRO A 13 10.28 6.11 -23.22
C PRO A 13 10.00 5.06 -24.31
N CYS A 14 10.38 3.80 -24.06
CA CYS A 14 10.16 2.68 -24.98
C CYS A 14 10.71 2.88 -26.40
N GLY A 15 11.65 3.82 -26.61
CA GLY A 15 12.18 4.17 -27.94
C GLY A 15 11.21 4.94 -28.85
N ILE A 16 10.07 5.40 -28.32
CA ILE A 16 9.03 6.11 -29.08
C ILE A 16 9.24 7.61 -28.93
N THR A 17 9.36 8.32 -30.05
CA THR A 17 9.63 9.76 -30.09
C THR A 17 8.49 10.58 -30.69
N ASP A 18 7.56 9.94 -31.39
CA ASP A 18 6.51 10.59 -32.18
C ASP A 18 5.11 10.47 -31.55
N ARG A 19 5.02 9.96 -30.32
CA ARG A 19 3.75 9.82 -29.59
C ARG A 19 3.81 10.43 -28.20
N PRO A 20 2.88 11.33 -27.85
CA PRO A 20 2.84 11.92 -26.52
C PRO A 20 2.35 10.91 -25.49
N VAL A 21 2.80 11.08 -24.24
CA VAL A 21 2.25 10.38 -23.08
C VAL A 21 0.99 11.08 -22.56
N THR A 22 0.18 10.34 -21.81
CA THR A 22 -1.00 10.89 -21.13
C THR A 22 -1.13 10.34 -19.71
N SER A 23 -2.07 10.92 -18.95
CA SER A 23 -2.43 10.52 -17.59
C SER A 23 -3.94 10.52 -17.45
N MET A 24 -4.48 9.77 -16.46
CA MET A 24 -5.92 9.78 -16.22
C MET A 24 -6.43 11.18 -15.87
N GLN A 25 -5.63 11.98 -15.15
CA GLN A 25 -5.98 13.37 -14.86
C GLN A 25 -6.15 14.20 -16.14
N LYS A 26 -5.24 14.05 -17.11
CA LYS A 26 -5.29 14.78 -18.39
C LYS A 26 -6.51 14.38 -19.21
N GLU A 27 -6.82 13.09 -19.29
CA GLU A 27 -7.95 12.58 -20.06
C GLU A 27 -9.31 12.93 -19.41
N LEU A 28 -9.40 12.95 -18.08
CA LEU A 28 -10.65 13.21 -17.36
C LEU A 28 -10.84 14.68 -16.96
N GLY A 29 -9.81 15.52 -17.14
CA GLY A 29 -9.84 16.94 -16.76
C GLY A 29 -9.91 17.20 -15.25
N ARG A 30 -9.59 16.22 -14.41
CA ARG A 30 -9.63 16.34 -12.94
C ARG A 30 -8.64 15.40 -12.26
N GLU A 31 -8.17 15.79 -11.09
CA GLU A 31 -7.36 14.89 -10.26
C GLU A 31 -8.20 13.72 -9.72
N LEU A 32 -7.53 12.58 -9.56
CA LEU A 32 -8.12 11.38 -8.99
C LEU A 32 -7.48 11.07 -7.64
N PRO A 33 -8.27 10.77 -6.59
CA PRO A 33 -7.74 10.19 -5.37
C PRO A 33 -7.00 8.88 -5.69
N LEU A 34 -5.81 8.70 -5.12
CA LEU A 34 -5.01 7.48 -5.33
C LEU A 34 -5.76 6.23 -4.88
N GLU A 35 -6.52 6.34 -3.79
CA GLU A 35 -7.26 5.23 -3.19
C GLU A 35 -8.34 4.67 -4.12
N ASP A 36 -9.08 5.53 -4.84
CA ASP A 36 -10.11 5.10 -5.79
C ASP A 36 -9.49 4.29 -6.94
N VAL A 37 -8.35 4.76 -7.46
CA VAL A 37 -7.62 4.10 -8.54
C VAL A 37 -7.00 2.79 -8.06
N ALA A 38 -6.41 2.77 -6.85
CA ALA A 38 -5.79 1.58 -6.29
C ALA A 38 -6.81 0.48 -6.00
N ASN A 39 -7.96 0.82 -5.44
CA ASN A 39 -9.07 -0.12 -5.24
C ASN A 39 -9.60 -0.70 -6.56
N SER A 40 -9.76 0.16 -7.58
CA SER A 40 -10.20 -0.27 -8.91
C SER A 40 -9.18 -1.20 -9.57
N LEU A 41 -7.89 -0.87 -9.46
CA LEU A 41 -6.80 -1.69 -9.98
C LEU A 41 -6.76 -3.07 -9.30
N SER A 42 -6.82 -3.13 -7.97
CA SER A 42 -6.85 -4.38 -7.20
C SER A 42 -7.99 -5.30 -7.63
N ARG A 43 -9.20 -4.76 -7.79
CA ARG A 43 -10.37 -5.53 -8.27
C ARG A 43 -10.17 -6.08 -9.69
N ASN A 44 -9.67 -5.24 -10.60
CA ASN A 44 -9.42 -5.66 -11.98
C ASN A 44 -8.31 -6.72 -12.06
N PHE A 45 -7.24 -6.56 -11.28
CA PHE A 45 -6.18 -7.56 -11.19
C PHE A 45 -6.72 -8.90 -10.67
N GLY A 46 -7.48 -8.89 -9.57
CA GLY A 46 -8.13 -10.08 -9.04
C GLY A 46 -9.08 -10.75 -10.04
N THR A 47 -9.75 -9.97 -10.90
CA THR A 47 -10.58 -10.49 -11.99
C THR A 47 -9.76 -11.23 -13.04
N VAL A 48 -8.66 -10.64 -13.52
CA VAL A 48 -7.77 -11.25 -14.53
C VAL A 48 -7.13 -12.54 -14.02
N PHE A 49 -6.63 -12.52 -12.78
CA PHE A 49 -5.90 -13.64 -12.18
C PHE A 49 -6.79 -14.61 -11.38
N ARG A 50 -8.11 -14.35 -11.33
CA ARG A 50 -9.11 -15.16 -10.61
C ARG A 50 -8.76 -15.40 -9.14
N CYS A 51 -8.31 -14.36 -8.46
CA CYS A 51 -7.96 -14.41 -7.05
C CYS A 51 -8.50 -13.18 -6.31
N GLN A 52 -8.68 -13.31 -4.99
CA GLN A 52 -9.04 -12.18 -4.16
C GLN A 52 -7.82 -11.28 -3.97
N ILE A 53 -7.95 -10.02 -4.34
CA ILE A 53 -6.91 -8.98 -4.17
C ILE A 53 -7.55 -7.79 -3.46
N LEU A 54 -6.87 -7.31 -2.42
CA LEU A 54 -7.27 -6.14 -1.63
C LEU A 54 -6.17 -5.09 -1.72
N TRP A 55 -6.56 -3.83 -1.90
CA TRP A 55 -5.67 -2.71 -1.68
C TRP A 55 -5.68 -2.34 -0.19
N LEU A 56 -4.50 -2.12 0.41
CA LEU A 56 -4.34 -1.75 1.81
C LEU A 56 -3.26 -0.68 1.94
N GLN A 57 -3.46 0.28 2.84
CA GLN A 57 -2.47 1.34 3.11
C GLN A 57 -1.49 0.94 4.22
N THR A 58 -1.92 0.10 5.16
CA THR A 58 -1.13 -0.32 6.32
C THR A 58 -1.33 -1.79 6.61
N LEU A 59 -0.38 -2.39 7.33
CA LEU A 59 -0.48 -3.77 7.78
C LEU A 59 -1.65 -3.97 8.76
N ASP A 60 -1.91 -2.99 9.62
CA ASP A 60 -3.04 -3.03 10.56
C ASP A 60 -4.39 -3.16 9.85
N SER A 61 -4.50 -2.60 8.63
CA SER A 61 -5.71 -2.76 7.79
C SER A 61 -5.94 -4.20 7.35
N LEU A 62 -4.88 -5.02 7.28
CA LEU A 62 -4.98 -6.46 7.01
C LEU A 62 -5.30 -7.26 8.27
N LEU A 63 -4.63 -6.94 9.38
CA LEU A 63 -4.63 -7.72 10.60
C LEU A 63 -5.80 -7.37 11.55
N GLY A 64 -6.44 -6.21 11.37
CA GLY A 64 -7.44 -5.67 12.30
C GLY A 64 -6.82 -5.01 13.55
N SER A 65 -7.66 -4.41 14.40
CA SER A 65 -7.29 -3.68 15.61
C SER A 65 -6.83 -4.58 16.76
N SER A 66 -5.76 -5.38 16.58
CA SER A 66 -4.89 -5.86 17.66
C SER A 66 -3.85 -6.84 17.11
N VAL A 67 -2.67 -6.36 16.71
CA VAL A 67 -1.46 -7.19 16.85
C VAL A 67 -0.32 -6.30 17.33
N GLY A 68 -0.43 -5.85 18.58
CA GLY A 68 0.79 -5.91 19.38
C GLY A 68 1.16 -7.39 19.39
N VAL A 69 2.21 -7.79 18.68
CA VAL A 69 2.80 -9.12 18.90
C VAL A 69 3.01 -9.17 20.41
N PRO A 70 2.41 -10.13 21.15
CA PRO A 70 2.71 -10.24 22.56
C PRO A 70 4.21 -10.47 22.63
N LEU A 71 4.97 -9.44 23.02
CA LEU A 71 6.39 -9.56 23.24
C LEU A 71 6.52 -10.39 24.52
N GLN A 72 6.39 -11.70 24.38
CA GLN A 72 6.80 -12.63 25.41
C GLN A 72 8.32 -12.52 25.45
N LEU A 73 8.84 -11.77 26.42
CA LEU A 73 10.27 -11.65 26.62
C LEU A 73 10.87 -13.06 26.74
N PRO A 74 11.99 -13.37 26.06
CA PRO A 74 12.68 -14.64 26.20
C PRO A 74 12.86 -14.99 27.69
N PRO A 75 12.67 -16.27 28.09
CA PRO A 75 12.73 -16.68 29.50
C PRO A 75 13.94 -16.14 30.26
N GLU A 76 15.07 -16.02 29.56
CA GLU A 76 16.36 -15.56 30.07
C GLU A 76 16.36 -14.06 30.44
N LEU A 77 15.51 -13.26 29.80
CA LEU A 77 15.41 -11.81 30.02
C LEU A 77 14.31 -11.41 31.00
N ARG A 78 13.38 -12.32 31.33
CA ARG A 78 12.28 -12.06 32.30
C ARG A 78 12.78 -11.75 33.71
N HIS A 79 13.97 -12.22 34.05
CA HIS A 79 14.56 -12.04 35.38
C HIS A 79 15.27 -10.68 35.56
N LEU A 80 15.50 -9.93 34.47
CA LEU A 80 16.24 -8.65 34.49
C LEU A 80 15.34 -7.44 34.72
N GLN A 81 14.06 -7.52 34.37
CA GLN A 81 13.05 -6.51 34.71
C GLN A 81 12.13 -7.13 35.75
N GLY A 82 12.24 -6.69 37.00
CA GLY A 82 11.43 -7.19 38.12
C GLY A 82 9.94 -6.88 37.97
N GLU A 83 9.25 -7.58 37.08
CA GLU A 83 7.80 -7.58 36.97
C GLU A 83 7.25 -8.71 37.85
N SER A 84 7.01 -8.40 39.11
CA SER A 84 6.08 -9.15 39.94
C SER A 84 4.67 -8.97 39.38
N ASP A 85 4.09 -10.06 38.85
CA ASP A 85 2.65 -10.31 38.65
C ASP A 85 1.72 -9.09 38.71
N ILE A 86 1.47 -8.41 37.58
CA ILE A 86 0.40 -7.40 37.46
C ILE A 86 -0.72 -7.84 36.49
N PHE A 87 -0.88 -9.15 36.25
CA PHE A 87 -2.04 -9.66 35.51
C PHE A 87 -2.73 -10.79 36.28
N ARG A 88 -3.47 -10.39 37.32
CA ARG A 88 -4.65 -11.11 37.81
C ARG A 88 -5.90 -10.31 37.42
N ALA A 89 -6.86 -11.03 36.83
CA ALA A 89 -8.18 -10.64 36.32
C ALA A 89 -8.21 -10.07 34.89
#